data_AF-A0A7Y4VUD5-F1
#
_entry.id   AF-A0A7Y4VUD5-F1
#
_cell.length_a   1.000
_cell.length_b   1.000
_cell.length_c   1.000
_cell.angle_alpha   90.00
_cell.angle_beta   90.00
_cell.angle_gamma   90.00
#
_symmetry.space_group_name_H-M   'P 1'
#
loop_
_entity.id
_entity.type
_entity.pdbx_description
1 polymer ?
#
loop_
_entity_poly.entity_id
_entity_poly.type
_entity_poly.pdbx_seq_one_letter_code
_entity_poly.pdbx_strand_id
1 'polypeptide(L)'
;MNEFMDVLSILGHIVRALGFIVLGFGVGRFTMDAYKKAVWQVQIALALGFFGLLVGLTNYASAGSMGMFALSAGAAIILAVMPKKEDAEEAKKE
;
A
#
# COMPACT_ATOMS: atom_id res chain seq x y z
N MET A 1 26.44 13.07 -23.63
CA MET A 1 25.83 11.73 -23.41
C MET A 1 25.47 11.50 -21.95
N ASN A 2 26.21 12.02 -20.97
CA ASN A 2 25.90 11.85 -19.54
C ASN A 2 24.60 12.57 -19.11
N GLU A 3 24.44 13.86 -19.46
CA GLU A 3 23.25 14.65 -19.09
C GLU A 3 21.90 14.03 -19.53
N PHE A 4 21.83 13.49 -20.74
CA PHE A 4 20.62 12.84 -21.24
C PHE A 4 20.28 11.57 -20.46
N MET A 5 21.31 10.77 -20.12
CA MET A 5 21.13 9.57 -19.32
C MET A 5 20.74 9.88 -17.87
N ASP A 6 21.27 10.98 -17.31
CA ASP A 6 20.93 11.44 -15.97
C ASP A 6 19.46 11.89 -15.89
N VAL A 7 18.98 12.65 -16.88
CA VAL A 7 17.56 13.03 -16.97
C VAL A 7 16.66 11.79 -17.06
N LEU A 8 17.01 10.81 -17.91
CA LEU A 8 16.25 9.56 -18.02
C LEU A 8 16.28 8.74 -16.72
N SER A 9 17.40 8.74 -16.00
CA SER A 9 17.53 8.06 -14.71
C SER A 9 16.62 8.67 -13.64
N ILE A 10 16.57 10.01 -13.58
CA ILE A 10 15.69 10.76 -12.67
C ILE A 10 14.23 10.47 -12.99
N LEU A 11 13.84 10.55 -14.27
CA LEU A 11 12.49 10.22 -14.71
C LEU A 11 12.13 8.77 -14.36
N GLY A 12 13.06 7.84 -14.56
CA GLY A 12 12.88 6.44 -14.16
C GLY A 12 12.64 6.27 -12.66
N HIS A 13 13.35 7.02 -11.81
CA HIS A 13 13.15 7.02 -10.36
C HIS A 13 11.78 7.59 -9.97
N ILE A 14 11.34 8.68 -10.61
CA ILE A 14 10.03 9.30 -10.37
C ILE A 14 8.92 8.34 -10.78
N VAL A 15 8.98 7.77 -11.98
CA VAL A 15 7.98 6.81 -12.47
C VAL A 15 7.92 5.59 -11.56
N ARG A 16 9.07 5.09 -11.10
CA ARG A 16 9.13 3.99 -10.13
C ARG A 16 8.46 4.36 -8.81
N ALA A 17 8.81 5.52 -8.25
CA ALA A 17 8.20 6.01 -7.01
C ALA A 17 6.67 6.12 -7.14
N LEU A 18 6.17 6.72 -8.23
CA LEU A 18 4.74 6.81 -8.52
C LEU A 18 4.09 5.43 -8.67
N GLY A 19 4.75 4.50 -9.35
CA GLY A 19 4.30 3.11 -9.47
C GLY A 19 4.13 2.46 -8.10
N PHE A 20 5.07 2.68 -7.17
CA PHE A 20 4.97 2.16 -5.81
C PHE A 20 3.90 2.84 -4.96
N ILE A 21 3.60 4.13 -5.18
CA ILE A 21 2.44 4.77 -4.55
C ILE A 21 1.16 4.04 -4.96
N VAL A 22 0.92 3.89 -6.26
CA VAL A 22 -0.30 3.26 -6.79
C VAL A 22 -0.39 1.80 -6.36
N LEU A 23 0.71 1.07 -6.48
CA LEU A 23 0.80 -0.34 -6.09
C LEU A 23 0.58 -0.51 -4.58
N GLY A 24 1.24 0.28 -3.74
CA GLY A 24 1.05 0.21 -2.29
C GLY A 24 -0.38 0.55 -1.88
N PHE A 25 -0.98 1.60 -2.44
CA PHE A 25 -2.36 1.95 -2.15
C PHE A 25 -3.33 0.84 -2.58
N GLY A 26 -3.16 0.31 -3.80
CA GLY A 26 -3.99 -0.77 -4.33
C GLY A 26 -3.88 -2.05 -3.51
N VAL A 27 -2.66 -2.49 -3.20
CA VAL A 27 -2.42 -3.69 -2.39
C VAL A 27 -2.96 -3.49 -0.97
N GLY A 28 -2.66 -2.37 -0.32
CA GLY A 28 -3.13 -2.07 1.03
C GLY A 28 -4.67 -2.11 1.12
N ARG A 29 -5.36 -1.51 0.13
CA ARG A 29 -6.83 -1.53 0.08
C ARG A 29 -7.37 -2.91 -0.23
N PHE A 30 -6.81 -3.61 -1.22
CA PHE A 30 -7.21 -4.98 -1.58
C PHE A 30 -7.05 -5.94 -0.41
N THR A 31 -5.89 -5.92 0.26
CA THR A 31 -5.61 -6.77 1.41
C THR A 31 -6.63 -6.52 2.51
N MET A 32 -6.93 -5.27 2.86
CA MET A 32 -7.88 -4.98 3.92
C MET A 32 -9.32 -5.34 3.54
N ASP A 33 -9.77 -5.03 2.33
CA ASP A 33 -11.12 -5.34 1.86
C ASP A 33 -11.36 -6.86 1.78
N ALA A 34 -10.35 -7.62 1.35
CA ALA A 34 -10.39 -9.09 1.35
C ALA A 34 -10.31 -9.65 2.78
N TYR A 35 -9.45 -9.11 3.63
CA TYR A 35 -9.25 -9.58 5.01
C TYR A 35 -10.52 -9.47 5.85
N LYS A 36 -11.27 -8.37 5.71
CA LYS A 36 -12.54 -8.14 6.44
C LYS A 36 -13.66 -9.12 6.06
N LYS A 37 -13.64 -9.65 4.83
CA LYS A 37 -14.68 -10.56 4.31
C LYS A 37 -14.29 -12.04 4.35
N ALA A 38 -13.04 -12.31 4.69
CA ALA A 38 -12.43 -13.62 4.59
C ALA A 38 -12.69 -14.50 5.82
N VAL A 39 -12.72 -15.82 5.60
CA VAL A 39 -12.57 -16.82 6.66
C VAL A 39 -11.13 -16.84 7.20
N TRP A 40 -10.94 -17.37 8.40
CA TRP A 40 -9.67 -17.28 9.14
C TRP A 40 -8.44 -17.81 8.37
N GLN A 41 -8.59 -18.85 7.54
CA GLN A 41 -7.49 -19.37 6.72
C GLN A 41 -7.01 -18.34 5.69
N VAL A 42 -7.97 -17.66 5.04
CA VAL A 42 -7.68 -16.64 4.02
C VAL A 42 -7.12 -15.37 4.68
N GLN A 43 -7.57 -15.04 5.89
CA GLN A 43 -6.99 -13.95 6.68
C GLN A 43 -5.50 -14.18 6.98
N ILE A 44 -5.13 -15.39 7.41
CA ILE A 44 -3.73 -15.75 7.66
C ILE A 44 -2.93 -15.67 6.35
N ALA A 45 -3.46 -16.21 5.25
CA ALA A 45 -2.79 -16.17 3.95
C ALA A 45 -2.57 -14.73 3.46
N LEU A 46 -3.56 -13.84 3.63
CA LEU A 46 -3.46 -12.43 3.27
C LEU A 46 -2.43 -11.70 4.14
N ALA A 47 -2.40 -11.97 5.45
CA ALA A 47 -1.42 -11.38 6.36
C ALA A 47 0.00 -11.84 6.01
N LEU A 48 0.21 -13.14 5.86
CA LEU A 48 1.51 -13.72 5.48
C LEU A 48 1.96 -13.25 4.10
N GLY A 49 1.04 -13.17 3.13
CA GLY A 49 1.32 -12.65 1.78
C GLY A 49 1.72 -11.18 1.81
N PHE A 50 1.05 -10.36 2.61
CA PHE A 50 1.38 -8.94 2.76
C PHE A 50 2.75 -8.75 3.44
N PHE A 51 3.05 -9.50 4.50
CA PHE A 51 4.37 -9.45 5.14
C PHE A 51 5.47 -10.01 4.23
N GLY A 52 5.19 -11.09 3.49
CA GLY A 52 6.10 -11.64 2.49
C GLY A 52 6.41 -10.63 1.39
N LEU A 53 5.40 -9.90 0.91
CA LEU A 53 5.59 -8.80 -0.02
C LEU A 53 6.48 -7.71 0.57
N LEU A 54 6.25 -7.29 1.82
CA LEU A 54 7.09 -6.29 2.49
C LEU A 54 8.55 -6.75 2.56
N VAL A 55 8.81 -7.99 2.98
CA VAL A 55 10.16 -8.57 3.03
C VAL A 55 10.79 -8.61 1.63
N GLY A 56 10.02 -9.00 0.61
CA GLY A 56 10.48 -8.98 -0.78
C GLY A 56 10.86 -7.57 -1.22
N LEU A 57 10.03 -6.57 -0.93
CA LEU A 57 10.32 -5.18 -1.27
C LEU A 57 11.53 -4.64 -0.51
N THR A 58 11.76 -5.03 0.74
CA THR A 58 12.98 -4.66 1.47
C THR A 58 14.26 -5.16 0.78
N ASN A 59 14.22 -6.35 0.19
CA ASN A 59 15.40 -6.96 -0.42
C ASN A 59 15.63 -6.51 -1.87
N TYR A 60 14.58 -6.17 -2.60
CA TYR A 60 14.65 -5.93 -4.05
C TYR A 60 14.33 -4.49 -4.49
N ALA A 61 13.70 -3.68 -3.64
CA ALA A 61 13.37 -2.29 -3.96
C ALA A 61 14.36 -1.31 -3.32
N SER A 62 14.56 -0.16 -3.95
CA SER A 62 15.32 0.93 -3.33
C SER A 62 14.57 1.49 -2.12
N ALA A 63 15.30 1.99 -1.13
CA ALA A 63 14.71 2.54 0.10
C ALA A 63 13.63 3.60 -0.16
N GLY A 64 13.84 4.48 -1.16
CA GLY A 64 12.85 5.46 -1.56
C GLY A 64 11.56 4.83 -2.12
N SER A 65 11.70 3.82 -2.99
CA SER A 65 10.55 3.12 -3.58
C SER A 65 9.76 2.33 -2.52
N MET A 66 10.47 1.66 -1.62
CA MET A 66 9.87 0.94 -0.49
C MET A 66 9.14 1.88 0.47
N GLY A 67 9.72 3.05 0.75
CA GLY A 67 9.07 4.09 1.55
C GLY A 67 7.77 4.57 0.92
N MET A 68 7.76 4.82 -0.39
CA MET A 68 6.55 5.22 -1.11
C MET A 68 5.46 4.15 -1.09
N PHE A 69 5.84 2.87 -1.22
CA PHE A 69 4.92 1.75 -1.04
C PHE A 69 4.34 1.69 0.37
N ALA A 70 5.19 1.74 1.39
CA ALA A 70 4.77 1.59 2.78
C ALA A 70 3.84 2.74 3.21
N LEU A 71 4.15 3.98 2.79
CA LEU A 71 3.32 5.14 3.04
C LEU A 71 1.94 5.02 2.37
N SER A 72 1.90 4.64 1.09
CA SER A 72 0.63 4.55 0.36
C SER A 72 -0.22 3.35 0.81
N ALA A 73 0.39 2.20 1.10
CA ALA A 73 -0.28 1.04 1.67
C ALA A 73 -0.83 1.33 3.07
N GLY A 74 -0.02 1.97 3.92
CA GLY A 74 -0.44 2.41 5.24
C GLY A 74 -1.62 3.39 5.18
N ALA A 75 -1.56 4.39 4.29
CA ALA A 75 -2.67 5.31 4.07
C ALA A 75 -3.94 4.58 3.62
N ALA A 76 -3.84 3.62 2.69
CA ALA A 76 -4.99 2.83 2.24
C ALA A 76 -5.62 2.00 3.37
N ILE A 77 -4.79 1.39 4.22
CA ILE A 77 -5.24 0.59 5.37
C ILE A 77 -5.95 1.49 6.39
N ILE A 78 -5.36 2.64 6.74
CA ILE A 78 -5.97 3.61 7.68
C ILE A 78 -7.33 4.07 7.14
N LEU A 79 -7.41 4.47 5.88
CA LEU A 79 -8.66 4.90 5.24
C LEU A 79 -9.69 3.79 5.15
N ALA A 80 -9.27 2.53 5.09
CA ALA A 80 -10.17 1.39 5.08
C ALA A 80 -10.74 1.08 6.48
N VAL A 81 -10.05 1.44 7.56
CA VAL A 81 -10.48 1.19 8.96
C VAL A 81 -11.19 2.40 9.57
N MET A 82 -10.96 3.60 9.05
CA MET A 82 -11.60 4.83 9.54
C MET A 82 -13.14 4.69 9.47
N PRO A 83 -13.86 4.86 10.60
CA PRO A 83 -15.31 4.81 10.60
C PRO A 83 -15.86 5.94 9.72
N LYS A 84 -16.83 5.62 8.85
CA LYS A 84 -17.48 6.64 8.04
C LYS A 84 -18.34 7.51 8.96
N LYS A 85 -18.36 8.82 8.68
CA LYS A 85 -19.10 9.81 9.49
C LYS A 85 -20.61 9.50 9.58
N GLU A 86 -21.17 8.80 8.59
CA GLU A 86 -22.57 8.37 8.58
C GLU A 86 -22.87 7.34 9.70
N ASP A 87 -21.95 6.39 9.95
CA ASP A 87 -22.11 5.37 11.01
C ASP A 87 -22.00 5.99 12.43
N ALA A 88 -21.33 7.14 12.56
CA ALA A 88 -21.13 7.84 13.83
C ALA A 88 -22.33 8.69 14.26
N GLU A 89 -23.21 9.06 13.34
CA GLU A 89 -24.46 9.78 13.63
C GLU A 89 -25.61 8.86 14.01
N GLU A 90 -25.64 7.62 13.50
CA GLU A 90 -26.62 6.60 13.93
C GLU A 90 -26.30 6.06 15.33
N ALA A 91 -25.02 5.82 15.66
CA ALA A 91 -24.60 5.32 16.98
C ALA A 91 -24.79 6.32 18.14
N LYS A 92 -25.11 7.59 17.86
CA LYS A 92 -25.41 8.62 18.88
C LYS A 92 -26.90 8.83 19.12
N LYS A 93 -27.77 8.15 18.37
CA LYS A 93 -29.23 8.29 18.46
C LYS A 93 -29.93 7.06 19.08
N GLU A 94 -29.19 6.01 19.42
CA GLU A 94 -29.66 4.90 20.29
C GLU A 94 -29.34 5.14 21.77
#